data_AF-A0A0U2Z4T1-F1
#
_entry.id   AF-A0A0U2Z4T1-F1
#
_cell.length_a   1.000
_cell.length_b   1.000
_cell.length_c   1.000
_cell.angle_alpha   90.00
_cell.angle_beta   90.00
_cell.angle_gamma   90.00
#
_symmetry.space_group_name_H-M   'P 1'
#
loop_
_entity.id
_entity.type
_entity.pdbx_description
1 polymer ?
#
loop_
_entity_poly.entity_id
_entity_poly.type
_entity_poly.pdbx_seq_one_letter_code
_entity_poly.pdbx_strand_id
1 'polypeptide(L)'
;MKTSATLSPIAFLLIIVSLLAGCGTVGENPETLAIEHRGEYEGVLVSSTYTSAKTAGYEETFIEGTEKADELIDRLNGEELIQASEAELQERADLLEQPGSYRMMLYNMPAADRMDDHMYLIQFYKDGTIQVDQEGVTYFLYNPPEDLLSQLKQQWNISF
;
A
#
# COMPACT_ATOMS: atom_id res chain seq x y z
N MET A 1 41.19 -10.05 55.59
CA MET A 1 40.71 -8.74 55.09
C MET A 1 39.91 -8.99 53.83
N LYS A 2 38.60 -8.77 53.84
CA LYS A 2 37.72 -8.87 52.66
C LYS A 2 37.36 -7.45 52.26
N THR A 3 37.95 -6.97 51.16
CA THR A 3 37.59 -5.69 50.55
C THR A 3 36.27 -5.86 49.82
N SER A 4 35.20 -5.35 50.43
CA SER A 4 33.90 -5.25 49.78
C SER A 4 33.93 -4.06 48.83
N ALA A 5 33.89 -4.31 47.53
CA ALA A 5 33.79 -3.26 46.52
C ALA A 5 32.38 -2.65 46.59
N THR A 6 32.26 -1.47 47.17
CA THR A 6 31.06 -0.64 47.06
C THR A 6 30.98 -0.13 45.62
N LEU A 7 30.21 -0.84 44.78
CA LEU A 7 29.78 -0.34 43.47
C LEU A 7 28.99 0.95 43.69
N SER A 8 29.54 2.06 43.19
CA SER A 8 28.92 3.38 43.28
C SER A 8 27.60 3.38 42.52
N PRO A 9 26.46 3.75 43.15
CA PRO A 9 25.14 3.80 42.50
C PRO A 9 25.09 4.79 41.33
N ILE A 10 26.07 5.70 41.25
CA ILE A 10 26.21 6.70 40.18
C ILE A 10 26.60 6.03 38.85
N ALA A 11 27.40 4.97 38.87
CA ALA A 11 27.83 4.28 37.66
C ALA A 11 26.68 3.51 37.00
N PHE A 12 25.75 2.99 37.80
CA PHE A 12 24.58 2.26 37.29
C PHE A 12 23.56 3.21 36.64
N LEU A 13 23.41 4.42 37.19
CA LEU A 13 22.48 5.42 36.68
C LEU A 13 22.93 6.00 35.32
N LEU A 14 24.24 6.13 35.10
CA LEU A 14 24.81 6.56 33.81
C LEU A 14 24.59 5.53 32.70
N ILE A 15 24.66 4.23 33.01
CA ILE A 15 24.41 3.15 32.04
C ILE A 15 22.94 3.13 31.59
N ILE A 16 22.00 3.40 32.51
CA ILE A 16 20.56 3.44 32.20
C ILE A 16 20.23 4.64 31.29
N VAL A 17 20.84 5.80 31.51
CA VAL A 17 20.62 6.98 30.65
C VAL A 17 21.19 6.76 29.24
N SER A 18 22.31 6.05 29.09
CA SER A 18 22.83 5.68 27.76
C SER A 18 21.99 4.63 27.02
N LEU A 19 21.22 3.80 27.73
CA LEU A 19 20.28 2.85 27.14
C LEU A 19 18.96 3.51 26.70
N LEU A 20 18.61 4.67 27.27
CA LEU A 20 17.40 5.44 26.91
C LEU A 20 17.62 6.42 25.74
N ALA A 21 18.87 6.65 25.32
CA ALA A 21 19.18 7.52 24.18
C ALA A 21 19.01 6.83 22.80
N GLY A 22 18.59 5.56 22.78
CA GLY A 22 18.39 4.75 21.56
C GLY A 22 16.95 4.69 21.05
N CYS A 23 16.10 5.68 21.35
CA CYS A 23 14.72 5.71 20.86
C CYS A 23 14.43 7.08 20.24
N GLY A 24 14.20 7.12 18.93
CA GLY A 24 13.66 8.29 18.25
C GLY A 24 14.54 8.90 17.17
N THR A 25 14.79 8.16 16.09
CA THR A 25 14.79 8.76 14.75
C THR A 25 13.52 8.29 14.04
N VAL A 26 12.36 8.67 14.58
CA VAL A 26 11.11 8.72 13.79
C VAL A 26 10.92 10.19 13.51
N GLY A 27 11.77 10.69 12.63
CA GLY A 27 11.80 12.08 12.21
C GLY A 27 11.33 12.14 10.77
N GLU A 28 10.04 11.92 10.57
CA GLU A 28 9.26 12.36 9.41
C GLU A 28 7.80 12.15 9.82
N ASN A 29 6.94 13.14 9.56
CA ASN A 29 5.51 12.91 9.71
C ASN A 29 5.14 11.70 8.83
N PRO A 30 4.27 10.79 9.30
CA PRO A 30 3.89 9.64 8.49
C PRO A 30 3.40 10.15 7.13
N GLU A 31 4.00 9.62 6.06
CA GLU A 31 3.58 9.97 4.72
C GLU A 31 2.14 9.53 4.53
N THR A 32 1.35 10.38 3.88
CA THR A 32 -0.08 10.14 3.71
C THR A 32 -0.35 9.98 2.23
N LEU A 33 -1.20 9.01 1.88
CA LEU A 33 -1.57 8.78 0.49
C LEU A 33 -2.33 9.98 -0.09
N ALA A 34 -1.82 10.49 -1.20
CA ALA A 34 -2.40 11.58 -1.97
C ALA A 34 -2.42 11.21 -3.47
N ILE A 35 -3.46 10.51 -3.91
CA ILE A 35 -3.71 10.30 -5.32
C ILE A 35 -4.19 11.62 -5.94
N GLU A 36 -3.38 12.19 -6.82
CA GLU A 36 -3.65 13.44 -7.53
C GLU A 36 -4.58 13.22 -8.75
N HIS A 37 -4.94 14.31 -9.42
CA HIS A 37 -5.77 14.30 -10.64
C HIS A 37 -7.19 13.75 -10.46
N ARG A 38 -7.77 13.96 -9.26
CA ARG A 38 -9.19 13.66 -9.00
C ARG A 38 -10.09 14.29 -10.08
N GLY A 39 -11.07 13.52 -10.55
CA GLY A 39 -11.98 13.95 -11.62
C GLY A 39 -11.41 13.87 -13.04
N GLU A 40 -10.13 13.53 -13.20
CA GLU A 40 -9.51 13.37 -14.53
C GLU A 40 -9.47 11.91 -15.00
N TYR A 41 -9.63 10.96 -14.08
CA TYR A 41 -9.75 9.54 -14.39
C TYR A 41 -11.13 9.21 -14.96
N GLU A 42 -11.16 8.29 -15.93
CA GLU A 42 -12.37 7.84 -16.63
C GLU A 42 -12.94 6.56 -16.03
N GLY A 43 -12.17 5.87 -15.19
CA GLY A 43 -12.62 4.67 -14.50
C GLY A 43 -11.47 3.89 -13.86
N VAL A 44 -11.74 2.63 -13.56
CA VAL A 44 -10.79 1.69 -12.95
C VAL A 44 -10.67 0.44 -13.82
N LEU A 45 -9.46 0.09 -14.25
CA LEU A 45 -9.16 -1.23 -14.81
C LEU A 45 -8.87 -2.18 -13.65
N VAL A 46 -9.62 -3.26 -13.54
CA VAL A 46 -9.42 -4.28 -12.51
C VAL A 46 -8.94 -5.57 -13.16
N SER A 47 -7.73 -6.00 -12.80
CA SER A 47 -7.11 -7.23 -13.29
C SER A 47 -6.93 -8.23 -12.14
N SER A 48 -7.45 -9.44 -12.28
CA SER A 48 -7.25 -10.54 -11.33
C SER A 48 -6.41 -11.63 -11.96
N THR A 49 -5.52 -12.21 -11.17
CA THR A 49 -4.79 -13.40 -11.56
C THR A 49 -5.72 -14.62 -11.47
N TYR A 50 -5.92 -15.30 -12.59
CA TYR A 50 -6.59 -16.61 -12.59
C TYR A 50 -5.55 -17.71 -12.80
N THR A 51 -5.63 -18.74 -11.96
CA THR A 51 -4.83 -19.95 -12.12
C THR A 51 -5.76 -21.14 -12.29
N SER A 52 -5.74 -21.77 -13.46
CA SER A 52 -6.33 -23.09 -13.67
C SER A 52 -5.25 -24.16 -13.58
N ALA A 53 -5.63 -25.44 -13.45
CA ALA A 53 -4.69 -26.56 -13.40
C ALA A 53 -3.79 -26.72 -14.65
N LYS A 54 -4.01 -25.92 -15.72
CA LYS A 54 -3.27 -26.01 -16.99
C LYS A 54 -2.79 -24.67 -17.56
N THR A 55 -3.31 -23.53 -17.10
CA THR A 55 -2.97 -22.19 -17.61
C THR A 55 -3.07 -21.15 -16.49
N ALA A 56 -2.14 -20.18 -16.51
CA ALA A 56 -2.20 -18.97 -15.71
C ALA A 56 -2.39 -17.77 -16.66
N GLY A 57 -3.12 -16.75 -16.21
CA GLY A 57 -3.34 -15.51 -16.96
C GLY A 57 -4.06 -14.47 -16.12
N TYR A 58 -4.49 -13.39 -16.77
CA TYR A 58 -5.25 -12.31 -16.15
C TYR A 58 -6.65 -12.21 -16.74
N GLU A 59 -7.65 -12.04 -15.87
CA GLU A 59 -8.98 -11.59 -16.25
C GLU A 59 -9.09 -10.10 -15.92
N GLU A 60 -9.54 -9.32 -16.90
CA GLU A 60 -9.58 -7.86 -16.80
C GLU A 60 -11.00 -7.37 -17.05
N THR A 61 -11.42 -6.38 -16.26
CA THR A 61 -12.67 -5.66 -16.48
C THR A 61 -12.45 -4.16 -16.31
N PHE A 62 -13.08 -3.38 -17.20
CA PHE A 62 -13.14 -1.93 -17.07
C PHE A 62 -14.39 -1.57 -16.25
N ILE A 63 -14.17 -0.82 -15.18
CA ILE A 63 -15.22 -0.17 -14.40
C ILE A 63 -15.23 1.29 -14.85
N GLU A 64 -16.07 1.59 -15.83
CA GLU A 64 -16.22 2.93 -16.41
C GLU A 64 -16.95 3.88 -15.45
N GLY A 65 -16.57 5.16 -15.48
CA GLY A 65 -17.17 6.24 -14.72
C GLY A 65 -16.16 6.95 -13.84
N THR A 66 -16.02 8.27 -14.03
CA THR A 66 -15.18 9.12 -13.18
C THR A 66 -15.61 9.03 -11.70
N GLU A 67 -16.90 8.83 -11.44
CA GLU A 67 -17.41 8.61 -10.08
C GLU A 67 -16.85 7.34 -9.42
N LYS A 68 -16.47 6.32 -10.20
CA LYS A 68 -15.89 5.07 -9.69
C LYS A 68 -14.43 5.24 -9.31
N ALA A 69 -13.69 5.99 -10.13
CA ALA A 69 -12.33 6.40 -9.79
C ALA A 69 -12.32 7.29 -8.54
N ASP A 70 -13.19 8.31 -8.50
CA ASP A 70 -13.33 9.20 -7.34
C ASP A 70 -13.76 8.44 -6.07
N GLU A 71 -14.67 7.47 -6.19
CA GLU A 71 -15.07 6.60 -5.07
C GLU A 71 -13.87 5.83 -4.52
N LEU A 72 -13.01 5.27 -5.37
CA LEU A 72 -11.80 4.56 -4.93
C LEU A 72 -10.79 5.51 -4.27
N ILE A 73 -10.57 6.69 -4.86
CA ILE A 73 -9.70 7.73 -4.32
C ILE A 73 -10.18 8.14 -2.92
N ASP A 74 -11.49 8.38 -2.73
CA ASP A 74 -12.07 8.78 -1.45
C ASP A 74 -11.91 7.71 -0.36
N ARG A 75 -11.74 6.43 -0.74
CA ARG A 75 -11.52 5.32 0.20
C ARG A 75 -10.06 5.15 0.61
N LEU A 76 -9.12 5.68 -0.16
CA LEU A 76 -7.69 5.44 0.01
C LEU A 76 -6.91 6.71 0.40
N ASN A 77 -7.27 7.87 -0.14
CA ASN A 77 -6.58 9.11 0.18
C ASN A 77 -6.73 9.44 1.68
N GLY A 78 -5.65 9.92 2.28
CA GLY A 78 -5.62 10.21 3.70
C GLY A 78 -5.14 9.04 4.56
N GLU A 79 -4.98 7.84 4.01
CA GLU A 79 -4.41 6.70 4.72
C GLU A 79 -2.89 6.87 4.93
N GLU A 80 -2.42 6.47 6.12
CA GLU A 80 -1.00 6.51 6.45
C GLU A 80 -0.22 5.45 5.65
N LEU A 81 0.97 5.82 5.19
CA LEU A 81 1.85 5.01 4.37
C LEU A 81 3.08 4.54 5.14
N ILE A 82 3.50 3.31 4.84
CA ILE A 82 4.79 2.75 5.25
C ILE A 82 5.57 2.37 4.00
N GLN A 83 6.78 2.89 3.88
CA GLN A 83 7.65 2.58 2.75
C GLN A 83 7.96 1.08 2.72
N ALA A 84 7.77 0.46 1.56
CA ALA A 84 8.07 -0.96 1.37
C ALA A 84 9.58 -1.19 1.27
N SER A 85 10.08 -2.18 2.01
CA SER A 85 11.46 -2.65 1.81
C SER A 85 11.56 -3.60 0.62
N GLU A 86 12.74 -3.72 0.02
CA GLU A 86 13.00 -4.66 -1.09
C GLU A 86 12.67 -6.12 -0.69
N ALA A 87 12.95 -6.49 0.57
CA ALA A 87 12.65 -7.81 1.10
C ALA A 87 11.14 -8.08 1.15
N GLU A 88 10.35 -7.10 1.60
CA GLU A 88 8.89 -7.21 1.63
C GLU A 88 8.32 -7.29 0.21
N LEU A 89 8.81 -6.48 -0.73
CA LEU A 89 8.37 -6.53 -2.13
C LEU A 89 8.64 -7.91 -2.76
N GLN A 90 9.80 -8.50 -2.48
CA GLN A 90 10.15 -9.83 -2.99
C GLN A 90 9.27 -10.94 -2.40
N GLU A 91 8.92 -10.86 -1.10
CA GLU A 91 7.99 -11.79 -0.47
C GLU A 91 6.57 -11.65 -1.06
N ARG A 92 6.18 -10.43 -1.41
CA ARG A 92 4.84 -10.08 -1.88
C ARG A 92 4.62 -10.39 -3.36
N ALA A 93 5.67 -10.42 -4.18
CA ALA A 93 5.57 -10.70 -5.61
C ALA A 93 4.79 -12.00 -5.89
N ASP A 94 5.09 -13.07 -5.15
CA ASP A 94 4.40 -14.37 -5.30
C ASP A 94 2.96 -14.34 -4.79
N LEU A 95 2.63 -13.46 -3.85
CA LEU A 95 1.27 -13.29 -3.34
C LEU A 95 0.37 -12.58 -4.36
N LEU A 96 0.93 -11.66 -5.16
CA LEU A 96 0.21 -10.94 -6.19
C LEU A 96 -0.24 -11.85 -7.35
N GLU A 97 0.50 -12.93 -7.61
CA GLU A 97 0.16 -13.95 -8.62
C GLU A 97 -0.83 -15.00 -8.11
N GLN A 98 -1.26 -14.92 -6.85
CA GLN A 98 -2.23 -15.87 -6.31
C GLN A 98 -3.67 -15.40 -6.53
N PRO A 99 -4.62 -16.34 -6.78
CA PRO A 99 -6.03 -16.00 -6.82
C PRO A 99 -6.47 -15.27 -5.55
N GLY A 100 -7.24 -14.19 -5.73
CA GLY A 100 -7.68 -13.31 -4.65
C GLY A 100 -6.85 -12.04 -4.50
N SER A 101 -5.70 -11.94 -5.17
CA SER A 101 -4.98 -10.68 -5.33
C SER A 101 -5.37 -9.98 -6.64
N TYR A 102 -5.45 -8.65 -6.63
CA TYR A 102 -5.96 -7.83 -7.73
C TYR A 102 -5.02 -6.65 -7.99
N ARG A 103 -4.92 -6.27 -9.25
CA ARG A 103 -4.32 -5.01 -9.69
C ARG A 103 -5.45 -4.09 -10.13
N MET A 104 -5.53 -2.91 -9.54
CA MET A 104 -6.47 -1.87 -9.92
C MET A 104 -5.68 -0.69 -10.46
N MET A 105 -6.06 -0.21 -11.65
CA MET A 105 -5.42 0.96 -12.26
C MET A 105 -6.47 2.02 -12.51
N LEU A 106 -6.32 3.18 -11.88
CA LEU A 106 -7.03 4.38 -12.30
C LEU A 106 -6.48 4.77 -13.67
N TYR A 107 -7.35 4.94 -14.66
CA TYR A 107 -6.94 5.26 -16.02
C TYR A 107 -7.67 6.50 -16.56
N ASN A 108 -6.99 7.24 -17.43
CA ASN A 108 -7.61 8.12 -18.41
C ASN A 108 -7.31 7.56 -19.81
N MET A 109 -8.30 7.51 -20.72
CA MET A 109 -7.97 7.18 -22.11
C MET A 109 -7.20 8.36 -22.73
N PRO A 110 -6.17 8.08 -23.54
CA PRO A 110 -5.47 9.12 -24.27
C PRO A 110 -6.45 9.83 -25.21
N ALA A 111 -6.74 11.10 -24.90
CA ALA A 111 -7.49 11.99 -25.78
C ALA A 111 -6.50 12.81 -26.60
N ALA A 112 -6.85 13.15 -27.84
CA ALA A 112 -5.97 13.91 -28.75
C ALA A 112 -5.45 15.25 -28.17
N ASP A 113 -6.12 15.75 -27.12
CA ASP A 113 -5.83 17.03 -26.47
C ASP A 113 -5.25 16.87 -25.05
N ARG A 114 -5.11 15.64 -24.53
CA ARG A 114 -4.48 15.36 -23.23
C ARG A 114 -3.02 14.95 -23.49
N MET A 115 -2.08 15.73 -22.95
CA MET A 115 -0.65 15.45 -23.08
C MET A 115 -0.12 14.48 -22.01
N ASP A 116 -0.87 14.30 -20.92
CA ASP A 116 -0.46 13.46 -19.79
C ASP A 116 -1.42 12.27 -19.63
N ASP A 117 -0.85 11.06 -19.80
CA ASP A 117 -1.49 9.80 -19.48
C ASP A 117 -1.35 9.59 -17.96
N HIS A 118 -2.36 10.01 -17.20
CA HIS A 118 -2.41 9.81 -15.76
C HIS A 118 -2.92 8.40 -15.47
N MET A 119 -1.99 7.51 -15.11
CA MET A 119 -2.31 6.18 -14.62
C MET A 119 -1.82 6.03 -13.19
N TYR A 120 -2.63 5.41 -12.34
CA TYR A 120 -2.26 5.14 -10.95
C TYR A 120 -2.55 3.69 -10.61
N LEU A 121 -1.50 2.92 -10.33
CA LEU A 121 -1.60 1.49 -10.00
C LEU A 121 -1.73 1.27 -8.50
N ILE A 122 -2.69 0.43 -8.12
CA ILE A 122 -2.97 0.00 -6.75
C ILE A 122 -3.00 -1.52 -6.76
N GLN A 123 -2.28 -2.16 -5.85
CA GLN A 123 -2.26 -3.61 -5.73
C GLN A 123 -2.95 -4.02 -4.44
N PHE A 124 -3.98 -4.84 -4.57
CA PHE A 124 -4.71 -5.44 -3.46
C PHE A 124 -4.25 -6.88 -3.30
N TYR A 125 -3.61 -7.20 -2.17
CA TYR A 125 -3.23 -8.56 -1.86
C TYR A 125 -4.40 -9.31 -1.22
N LYS A 126 -4.44 -10.62 -1.43
CA LYS A 126 -5.45 -11.51 -0.83
C LYS A 126 -5.53 -11.46 0.70
N ASP A 127 -4.50 -10.97 1.38
CA ASP A 127 -4.44 -10.86 2.84
C ASP A 127 -4.92 -9.49 3.36
N GLY A 128 -5.41 -8.62 2.48
CA GLY A 128 -5.92 -7.29 2.81
C GLY A 128 -4.87 -6.19 2.73
N THR A 129 -3.59 -6.52 2.48
CA THR A 129 -2.55 -5.50 2.26
C THR A 129 -2.85 -4.72 0.97
N ILE A 130 -2.59 -3.42 0.99
CA ILE A 130 -2.72 -2.56 -0.19
C ILE A 130 -1.36 -1.90 -0.44
N GLN A 131 -0.84 -2.06 -1.65
CA GLN A 131 0.37 -1.40 -2.12
C GLN A 131 0.03 -0.31 -3.14
N VAL A 132 0.75 0.79 -3.05
CA VAL A 132 0.63 1.97 -3.92
C VAL A 132 2.02 2.52 -4.23
N ASP A 133 2.14 3.28 -5.31
CA ASP A 133 3.36 4.01 -5.65
C ASP A 133 3.09 5.52 -5.57
N GLN A 134 3.88 6.25 -4.79
CA GLN A 134 3.79 7.70 -4.63
C GLN A 134 5.18 8.31 -4.82
N GLU A 135 5.28 9.32 -5.68
CA GLU A 135 6.55 10.03 -5.98
C GLU A 135 7.74 9.12 -6.38
N GLY A 136 7.45 7.97 -6.99
CA GLY A 136 8.46 6.99 -7.40
C GLY A 136 8.94 6.05 -6.29
N VAL A 137 8.28 6.07 -5.13
CA VAL A 137 8.52 5.17 -4.01
C VAL A 137 7.30 4.27 -3.79
N THR A 138 7.54 2.99 -3.51
CA THR A 138 6.49 2.02 -3.23
C THR A 138 6.19 1.97 -1.74
N TYR A 139 4.90 2.00 -1.40
CA TYR A 139 4.40 1.98 -0.02
C TYR A 139 3.34 0.91 0.17
N PHE A 140 3.18 0.48 1.41
CA PHE A 140 1.97 -0.18 1.89
C PHE A 140 1.13 0.79 2.71
N LEU A 141 -0.20 0.66 2.65
CA LEU A 141 -1.07 1.33 3.60
C LEU A 141 -0.83 0.72 4.99
N TYR A 142 -0.61 1.56 5.99
CA TYR A 142 -0.38 1.11 7.37
C TYR A 142 -1.60 0.41 7.95
N ASN A 143 -2.78 0.98 7.73
CA ASN A 143 -4.05 0.47 8.21
C ASN A 143 -5.07 0.42 7.07
N PRO A 144 -4.93 -0.53 6.12
CA PRO A 144 -5.77 -0.59 4.94
C PRO A 144 -7.25 -0.74 5.34
N PRO A 145 -8.20 -0.10 4.64
CA PRO A 145 -9.61 -0.22 4.97
C PRO A 145 -10.08 -1.68 4.89
N GLU A 146 -10.63 -2.20 6.00
CA GLU A 146 -11.07 -3.59 6.10
C GLU A 146 -12.11 -3.93 5.02
N ASP A 147 -11.96 -5.10 4.42
CA ASP A 147 -12.86 -5.65 3.40
C ASP A 147 -13.07 -4.76 2.16
N LEU A 148 -12.23 -3.73 1.93
CA LEU A 148 -12.43 -2.79 0.82
C LEU A 148 -12.56 -3.51 -0.52
N LEU A 149 -11.64 -4.42 -0.84
CA LEU A 149 -11.70 -5.21 -2.06
C LEU A 149 -13.04 -5.96 -2.21
N SER A 150 -13.50 -6.62 -1.14
CA SER A 150 -14.78 -7.35 -1.14
C SER A 150 -15.98 -6.41 -1.36
N GLN A 151 -15.95 -5.22 -0.73
CA GLN A 151 -16.98 -4.20 -0.90
C GLN A 151 -17.02 -3.68 -2.34
N LEU A 152 -15.86 -3.34 -2.92
CA LEU A 152 -15.74 -2.89 -4.31
C LEU A 152 -16.24 -3.96 -5.27
N LYS A 153 -15.85 -5.23 -5.07
CA LYS A 153 -16.32 -6.35 -5.89
C LYS A 153 -17.85 -6.45 -5.91
N GLN A 154 -18.47 -6.34 -4.74
CA GLN A 154 -19.93 -6.39 -4.61
C GLN A 154 -20.61 -5.17 -5.24
N GLN A 155 -20.11 -3.96 -4.95
CA GLN A 155 -20.71 -2.72 -5.41
C GLN A 155 -20.59 -2.53 -6.93
N TRP A 156 -19.48 -2.99 -7.51
CA TRP A 156 -19.17 -2.84 -8.93
C TRP A 156 -19.50 -4.10 -9.75
N ASN A 157 -20.09 -5.13 -9.12
CA ASN A 157 -20.51 -6.40 -9.74
C ASN A 157 -19.37 -7.14 -10.47
N ILE A 158 -18.15 -7.12 -9.95
CA ILE A 158 -17.03 -7.89 -10.53
C ILE A 158 -17.10 -9.35 -10.05
N SER A 159 -17.14 -10.28 -11.01
CA SER A 159 -17.62 -11.66 -10.78
C SER A 159 -16.53 -12.74 -10.69
N PHE A 160 -15.26 -12.37 -10.89
CA PHE A 160 -14.14 -13.32 -10.90
C PHE A 160 -13.43 -13.43 -9.55
#